data_AF-A0A2M7SIN1-F1
#
_entry.id   AF-A0A2M7SIN1-F1
#
_cell.length_a   1.000
_cell.length_b   1.000
_cell.length_c   1.000
_cell.angle_alpha   90.00
_cell.angle_beta   90.00
_cell.angle_gamma   90.00
#
_symmetry.space_group_name_H-M   'P 1'
#
loop_
_entity.id
_entity.type
_entity.pdbx_description
1 polymer ?
#
loop_
_entity_poly.entity_id
_entity_poly.type
_entity_poly.pdbx_seq_one_letter_code
_entity_poly.pdbx_strand_id
1 'polypeptide(L)'
;MSFQPAGLATGIGSLPYMETAPALPLIFEHLPRIPHWPQLPRRGKMEGFVFQFLGPLIECGLLVADDRPYFDTGHPAWTERLTEFYTTYLAGEAGDPDALEFFAFPPEAAAGFYAFVEAVKTLPLEGVHYFKGQLAGPLTIGFQIKDAAGRLVYYDEQLRDLIVKTLALHARWQAKKLAELGRPVIIFVDEPAAGVYGQSAFITVTREMVKKDLNAIFEAIHSNDSLAGVHSCAAMDWTILYESMVDIVNLDVYNFGRSLLPFARETGEFLERGGAMAWGIVPTYEVAFEEDEASLLQKLDELWGELGRHGVSRALLHRQALVTPACGAGLLSFELAERIYRLTGKISAKFTCEAVR
;
A
#
# COMPACT_ATOMS: atom_id res chain seq x y z
N MET A 1 15.20 3.41 -15.83
CA MET A 1 15.24 4.88 -15.56
C MET A 1 14.75 5.07 -14.13
N SER A 2 15.29 6.02 -13.35
CA SER A 2 14.80 6.23 -11.97
C SER A 2 13.37 6.78 -12.00
N PHE A 3 12.51 6.35 -11.07
CA PHE A 3 11.17 6.89 -10.91
C PHE A 3 11.25 8.36 -10.45
N GLN A 4 10.67 9.28 -11.21
CA GLN A 4 10.72 10.73 -10.96
C GLN A 4 9.31 11.32 -11.03
N PRO A 5 8.48 11.11 -10.00
CA PRO A 5 7.08 11.52 -9.99
C PRO A 5 6.88 13.04 -9.99
N ALA A 6 7.85 13.86 -9.58
CA ALA A 6 7.76 15.33 -9.68
C ALA A 6 6.40 15.94 -9.27
N GLY A 7 5.82 15.45 -8.18
CA GLY A 7 4.54 15.90 -7.64
C GLY A 7 3.28 15.22 -8.22
N LEU A 8 3.40 14.12 -8.96
CA LEU A 8 2.25 13.28 -9.32
C LEU A 8 1.45 12.86 -8.07
N ALA A 9 0.14 12.70 -8.21
CA ALA A 9 -0.73 12.33 -7.10
C ALA A 9 -1.43 10.99 -7.28
N THR A 10 -1.65 10.30 -6.15
CA THR A 10 -2.49 9.11 -6.05
C THR A 10 -3.16 9.04 -4.67
N GLY A 11 -4.00 8.03 -4.46
CA GLY A 11 -4.73 7.79 -3.21
C GLY A 11 -4.26 6.52 -2.49
N ILE A 12 -4.63 6.39 -1.22
CA ILE A 12 -4.21 5.23 -0.39
C ILE A 12 -5.01 3.96 -0.73
N GLY A 13 -6.25 4.10 -1.21
CA GLY A 13 -7.01 2.98 -1.76
C GLY A 13 -8.45 2.94 -1.28
N SER A 14 -8.67 3.06 0.03
CA SER A 14 -10.01 2.94 0.61
C SER A 14 -10.87 4.19 0.43
N LEU A 15 -12.13 3.97 0.06
CA LEU A 15 -13.14 5.01 -0.14
C LEU A 15 -14.47 4.67 0.54
N PRO A 16 -15.27 5.67 0.95
CA PRO A 16 -16.44 5.45 1.79
C PRO A 16 -17.69 4.99 1.05
N TYR A 17 -17.55 4.37 -0.13
CA TYR A 17 -18.67 3.95 -0.98
C TYR A 17 -19.09 2.49 -0.74
N MET A 18 -20.38 2.25 -0.92
CA MET A 18 -20.96 0.89 -0.99
C MET A 18 -20.95 0.35 -2.41
N GLU A 19 -20.96 1.20 -3.42
CA GLU A 19 -21.00 0.83 -4.83
C GLU A 19 -19.77 1.34 -5.55
N THR A 20 -19.35 0.64 -6.61
CA THR A 20 -18.16 0.99 -7.39
C THR A 20 -18.38 2.20 -8.31
N ALA A 21 -19.61 2.34 -8.84
CA ALA A 21 -19.98 3.39 -9.79
C ALA A 21 -19.71 4.83 -9.30
N PRO A 22 -20.01 5.22 -8.05
CA PRO A 22 -19.67 6.56 -7.56
C PRO A 22 -18.20 6.73 -7.14
N ALA A 23 -17.47 5.63 -6.87
CA ALA A 23 -16.08 5.69 -6.42
C ALA A 23 -15.10 6.00 -7.56
N LEU A 24 -15.33 5.43 -8.74
CA LEU A 24 -14.43 5.56 -9.89
C LEU A 24 -14.34 6.99 -10.46
N PRO A 25 -15.45 7.75 -10.64
CA PRO A 25 -15.39 9.13 -11.09
C PRO A 25 -14.54 10.02 -10.17
N LEU A 26 -14.65 9.86 -8.85
CA LEU A 26 -13.84 10.62 -7.90
C LEU A 26 -12.33 10.45 -8.14
N ILE A 27 -11.91 9.21 -8.40
CA ILE A 27 -10.51 8.85 -8.65
C ILE A 27 -10.07 9.41 -10.02
N PHE A 28 -10.82 9.13 -11.08
CA PHE A 28 -10.44 9.54 -12.43
C PHE A 28 -10.47 11.06 -12.61
N GLU A 29 -11.36 11.78 -11.92
CA GLU A 29 -11.43 13.24 -12.00
C GLU A 29 -10.27 13.91 -11.26
N HIS A 30 -9.94 13.45 -10.05
CA HIS A 30 -8.99 14.16 -9.20
C HIS A 30 -7.57 13.59 -9.22
N LEU A 31 -7.40 12.32 -9.58
CA LEU A 31 -6.11 11.62 -9.63
C LEU A 31 -5.86 10.94 -10.99
N PRO A 32 -6.08 11.61 -12.13
CA PRO A 32 -6.06 10.97 -13.45
C PRO A 32 -4.70 10.41 -13.87
N ARG A 33 -3.59 10.90 -13.29
CA ARG A 33 -2.24 10.49 -13.70
C ARG A 33 -1.77 9.18 -13.06
N ILE A 34 -2.20 8.90 -11.83
CA ILE A 34 -1.94 7.64 -11.12
C ILE A 34 -3.24 7.19 -10.45
N PRO A 35 -4.27 6.81 -11.24
CA PRO A 35 -5.52 6.32 -10.68
C PRO A 35 -5.28 4.96 -10.01
N HIS A 36 -5.99 4.73 -8.90
CA HIS A 36 -5.97 3.47 -8.18
C HIS A 36 -7.34 2.79 -8.23
N TRP A 37 -7.40 1.50 -7.96
CA TRP A 37 -8.70 0.87 -7.74
C TRP A 37 -9.24 1.20 -6.33
N PRO A 38 -10.57 1.36 -6.16
CA PRO A 38 -11.16 1.67 -4.87
C PRO A 38 -11.36 0.42 -4.00
N GLN A 39 -10.85 0.40 -2.78
CA GLN A 39 -11.31 -0.54 -1.74
C GLN A 39 -12.58 0.00 -1.08
N LEU A 40 -13.58 -0.86 -0.90
CA LEU A 40 -14.93 -0.46 -0.47
C LEU A 40 -15.30 -1.10 0.88
N PRO A 41 -14.61 -0.77 1.98
CA PRO A 41 -14.76 -1.46 3.27
C PRO A 41 -16.17 -1.40 3.86
N ARG A 42 -16.99 -0.42 3.44
CA ARG A 42 -18.38 -0.31 3.91
C ARG A 42 -19.30 -1.41 3.37
N ARG A 43 -18.96 -2.07 2.26
CA ARG A 43 -19.72 -3.21 1.71
C ARG A 43 -19.76 -4.42 2.65
N GLY A 44 -18.91 -4.43 3.67
CA GLY A 44 -18.93 -5.42 4.74
C GLY A 44 -17.69 -6.29 4.76
N LYS A 45 -17.75 -7.38 5.53
CA LYS A 45 -16.58 -8.20 5.87
C LYS A 45 -15.82 -8.78 4.67
N MET A 46 -16.48 -9.01 3.54
CA MET A 46 -15.84 -9.56 2.34
C MET A 46 -14.79 -8.61 1.76
N GLU A 47 -14.90 -7.29 2.00
CA GLU A 47 -13.90 -6.30 1.59
C GLU A 47 -12.84 -6.06 2.68
N GLY A 48 -12.85 -6.87 3.75
CA GLY A 48 -11.81 -6.86 4.78
C GLY A 48 -10.55 -7.60 4.33
N PHE A 49 -9.42 -7.30 4.97
CA PHE A 49 -8.09 -7.80 4.57
C PHE A 49 -8.00 -9.32 4.46
N VAL A 50 -8.69 -10.05 5.34
CA VAL A 50 -8.66 -11.52 5.33
C VAL A 50 -9.27 -12.09 4.06
N PHE A 51 -10.47 -11.63 3.69
CA PHE A 51 -11.13 -12.12 2.48
C PHE A 51 -10.49 -11.56 1.21
N GLN A 52 -9.98 -10.32 1.25
CA GLN A 52 -9.30 -9.72 0.10
C GLN A 52 -7.97 -10.38 -0.23
N PHE A 53 -7.13 -10.63 0.77
CA PHE A 53 -5.72 -10.95 0.53
C PHE A 53 -5.31 -12.36 0.93
N LEU A 54 -6.15 -13.09 1.68
CA LEU A 54 -5.84 -14.43 2.17
C LEU A 54 -6.74 -15.53 1.59
N GLY A 55 -7.44 -15.25 0.49
CA GLY A 55 -8.27 -16.22 -0.24
C GLY A 55 -7.61 -17.59 -0.41
N PRO A 56 -6.36 -17.68 -0.90
CA PRO A 56 -5.62 -18.94 -1.03
C PRO A 56 -5.56 -19.79 0.25
N LEU A 57 -5.36 -19.14 1.41
CA LEU A 57 -5.28 -19.84 2.69
C LEU A 57 -6.65 -20.32 3.17
N ILE A 58 -7.72 -19.61 2.82
CA ILE A 58 -9.10 -20.01 3.09
C ILE A 58 -9.48 -21.19 2.18
N GLU A 59 -9.16 -21.12 0.90
CA GLU A 59 -9.45 -22.16 -0.09
C GLU A 59 -8.72 -23.47 0.22
N CYS A 60 -7.44 -23.42 0.61
CA CYS A 60 -6.72 -24.60 1.11
C CYS A 60 -7.21 -25.07 2.49
N GLY A 61 -8.15 -24.37 3.14
CA GLY A 61 -8.63 -24.70 4.48
C GLY A 61 -7.57 -24.55 5.59
N LEU A 62 -6.51 -23.78 5.36
CA LEU A 62 -5.50 -23.45 6.38
C LEU A 62 -6.01 -22.36 7.32
N LEU A 63 -6.80 -21.42 6.79
CA LEU A 63 -7.39 -20.30 7.53
C LEU A 63 -8.90 -20.44 7.57
N VAL A 64 -9.48 -20.47 8.77
CA VAL A 64 -10.93 -20.41 8.97
C VAL A 64 -11.34 -18.93 9.03
N ALA A 65 -12.13 -18.48 8.07
CA ALA A 65 -12.56 -17.09 7.93
C ALA A 65 -13.96 -16.83 8.51
N ASP A 66 -14.10 -17.05 9.82
CA ASP A 66 -15.29 -16.67 10.59
C ASP A 66 -15.19 -15.23 11.11
N ASP A 67 -16.09 -14.82 12.02
CA ASP A 67 -16.04 -13.49 12.67
C ASP A 67 -14.72 -13.23 13.41
N ARG A 68 -13.99 -14.28 13.77
CA ARG A 68 -12.62 -14.24 14.30
C ARG A 68 -11.74 -15.20 13.50
N PRO A 69 -11.03 -14.71 12.48
CA PRO A 69 -10.19 -15.55 11.65
C PRO A 69 -9.08 -16.22 12.46
N TYR A 70 -8.85 -17.51 12.21
CA TYR A 70 -7.77 -18.25 12.85
C TYR A 70 -7.22 -19.38 11.98
N PHE A 71 -5.96 -19.74 12.19
CA PHE A 71 -5.36 -20.91 11.56
C PHE A 71 -5.70 -22.18 12.34
N ASP A 72 -6.31 -23.16 11.66
CA ASP A 72 -6.73 -24.42 12.26
C ASP A 72 -5.59 -25.46 12.25
N THR A 73 -4.51 -25.13 12.97
CA THR A 73 -3.29 -25.96 13.03
C THR A 73 -3.51 -27.34 13.67
N GLY A 74 -4.63 -27.54 14.37
CA GLY A 74 -5.01 -28.81 14.98
C GLY A 74 -5.78 -29.75 14.05
N HIS A 75 -6.14 -29.30 12.84
CA HIS A 75 -6.94 -30.11 11.92
C HIS A 75 -6.15 -31.35 11.42
N PRO A 76 -6.75 -32.55 11.36
CA PRO A 76 -6.05 -33.76 10.90
C PRO A 76 -5.45 -33.67 9.49
N ALA A 77 -6.06 -32.85 8.62
CA ALA A 77 -5.60 -32.60 7.25
C ALA A 77 -4.58 -31.44 7.15
N TRP A 78 -4.10 -30.85 8.24
CA TRP A 78 -3.21 -29.68 8.22
C TRP A 78 -1.97 -29.89 7.31
N THR A 79 -1.28 -31.01 7.46
CA THR A 79 -0.09 -31.33 6.65
C THR A 79 -0.40 -31.47 5.16
N GLU A 80 -1.54 -32.06 4.81
CA GLU A 80 -1.99 -32.20 3.43
C GLU A 80 -2.29 -30.82 2.81
N ARG A 81 -3.04 -29.98 3.54
CA ARG A 81 -3.39 -28.60 3.14
C ARG A 81 -2.15 -27.71 2.97
N LEU A 82 -1.16 -27.86 3.85
CA LEU A 82 0.13 -27.17 3.70
C LEU A 82 0.85 -27.61 2.42
N THR A 83 0.85 -28.91 2.15
CA THR A 83 1.50 -29.48 0.95
C THR A 83 0.83 -28.95 -0.31
N GLU A 84 -0.49 -28.90 -0.35
CA GLU A 84 -1.27 -28.32 -1.44
C GLU A 84 -0.92 -26.84 -1.66
N PHE A 85 -0.94 -26.04 -0.59
CA PHE A 85 -0.58 -24.62 -0.66
C PHE A 85 0.84 -24.42 -1.19
N TYR A 86 1.84 -25.10 -0.62
CA TYR A 86 3.23 -24.91 -1.03
C TYR A 86 3.50 -25.43 -2.44
N THR A 87 2.83 -26.49 -2.88
CA THR A 87 2.92 -26.97 -4.26
C THR A 87 2.42 -25.91 -5.23
N THR A 88 1.26 -25.31 -4.93
CA THR A 88 0.68 -24.23 -5.75
C THR A 88 1.54 -22.97 -5.72
N TYR A 89 2.04 -22.57 -4.55
CA TYR A 89 2.97 -21.45 -4.41
C TYR A 89 4.23 -21.66 -5.26
N LEU A 90 4.88 -22.82 -5.17
CA LEU A 90 6.11 -23.09 -5.92
C LEU A 90 5.88 -23.09 -7.43
N ALA A 91 4.72 -23.58 -7.89
CA ALA A 91 4.34 -23.48 -9.30
C ALA A 91 4.15 -22.02 -9.75
N GLY A 92 3.44 -21.20 -8.95
CA GLY A 92 3.24 -19.77 -9.24
C GLY A 92 4.54 -18.97 -9.20
N GLU A 93 5.43 -19.26 -8.25
CA GLU A 93 6.78 -18.70 -8.18
C GLU A 93 7.59 -19.02 -9.45
N ALA A 94 7.55 -20.30 -9.89
CA ALA A 94 8.17 -20.77 -11.13
C ALA A 94 7.54 -20.20 -12.42
N GLY A 95 6.45 -19.44 -12.30
CA GLY A 95 5.83 -18.71 -13.42
C GLY A 95 4.66 -19.44 -14.08
N ASP A 96 4.10 -20.47 -13.45
CA ASP A 96 2.85 -21.09 -13.89
C ASP A 96 1.69 -20.09 -13.79
N PRO A 97 1.03 -19.73 -14.91
CA PRO A 97 -0.04 -18.74 -14.91
C PRO A 97 -1.31 -19.21 -14.18
N ASP A 98 -1.62 -20.51 -14.22
CA ASP A 98 -2.82 -21.05 -13.58
C ASP A 98 -2.62 -21.08 -12.06
N ALA A 99 -1.42 -21.45 -11.62
CA ALA A 99 -1.06 -21.38 -10.21
C ALA A 99 -1.01 -19.93 -9.68
N LEU A 100 -0.61 -18.95 -10.51
CA LEU A 100 -0.67 -17.54 -10.12
C LEU A 100 -2.11 -17.03 -9.99
N GLU A 101 -3.04 -17.50 -10.82
CA GLU A 101 -4.46 -17.11 -10.75
C GLU A 101 -5.12 -17.62 -9.45
N PHE A 102 -4.60 -18.68 -8.82
CA PHE A 102 -5.03 -19.09 -7.48
C PHE A 102 -4.87 -17.97 -6.44
N PHE A 103 -3.91 -17.06 -6.62
CA PHE A 103 -3.66 -15.92 -5.73
C PHE A 103 -4.44 -14.64 -6.12
N ALA A 104 -5.41 -14.76 -7.02
CA ALA A 104 -6.28 -13.66 -7.42
C ALA A 104 -7.14 -13.14 -6.27
N PHE A 105 -7.71 -11.95 -6.46
CA PHE A 105 -8.82 -11.53 -5.63
C PHE A 105 -10.00 -12.49 -5.78
N PRO A 106 -10.70 -12.86 -4.70
CA PRO A 106 -12.05 -13.37 -4.84
C PRO A 106 -12.95 -12.26 -5.44
N PRO A 107 -13.76 -12.54 -6.48
CA PRO A 107 -14.62 -11.54 -7.13
C PRO A 107 -15.54 -10.77 -6.16
N GLU A 108 -16.03 -11.45 -5.13
CA GLU A 108 -16.88 -10.89 -4.08
C GLU A 108 -16.13 -10.05 -3.04
N ALA A 109 -14.80 -10.19 -2.96
CA ALA A 109 -13.96 -9.52 -1.97
C ALA A 109 -13.31 -8.23 -2.49
N ALA A 110 -13.22 -8.04 -3.81
CA ALA A 110 -12.58 -6.87 -4.41
C ALA A 110 -13.41 -6.29 -5.56
N ALA A 111 -14.68 -5.98 -5.31
CA ALA A 111 -15.60 -5.49 -6.34
C ALA A 111 -15.05 -4.23 -7.04
N GLY A 112 -14.38 -3.35 -6.28
CA GLY A 112 -13.74 -2.15 -6.81
C GLY A 112 -12.57 -2.41 -7.74
N PHE A 113 -11.78 -3.47 -7.52
CA PHE A 113 -10.69 -3.87 -8.41
C PHE A 113 -11.24 -4.27 -9.79
N TYR A 114 -12.21 -5.18 -9.83
CA TYR A 114 -12.79 -5.64 -11.09
C TYR A 114 -13.52 -4.52 -11.83
N ALA A 115 -14.26 -3.68 -11.12
CA ALA A 115 -14.91 -2.50 -11.72
C ALA A 115 -13.89 -1.51 -12.30
N PHE A 116 -12.75 -1.31 -11.63
CA PHE A 116 -11.66 -0.47 -12.12
C PHE A 116 -11.05 -1.03 -13.42
N VAL A 117 -10.72 -2.34 -13.43
CA VAL A 117 -10.18 -3.03 -14.62
C VAL A 117 -11.13 -2.89 -15.81
N GLU A 118 -12.43 -3.10 -15.62
CA GLU A 118 -13.42 -2.93 -16.69
C GLU A 118 -13.55 -1.49 -17.16
N ALA A 119 -13.56 -0.51 -16.24
CA ALA A 119 -13.65 0.90 -16.60
C ALA A 119 -12.45 1.36 -17.44
N VAL A 120 -11.23 0.94 -17.07
CA VAL A 120 -9.99 1.32 -17.75
C VAL A 120 -9.96 0.83 -19.20
N LYS A 121 -10.57 -0.30 -19.54
CA LYS A 121 -10.65 -0.80 -20.94
C LYS A 121 -11.29 0.20 -21.91
N THR A 122 -12.11 1.11 -21.39
CA THR A 122 -12.80 2.14 -22.17
C THR A 122 -12.29 3.56 -21.90
N LEU A 123 -11.37 3.71 -20.95
CA LEU A 123 -10.83 5.01 -20.55
C LEU A 123 -9.76 5.47 -21.54
N PRO A 124 -9.77 6.74 -21.99
CA PRO A 124 -8.63 7.32 -22.69
C PRO A 124 -7.39 7.29 -21.79
N LEU A 125 -6.35 6.58 -22.22
CA LEU A 125 -5.11 6.47 -21.44
C LEU A 125 -4.21 7.71 -21.57
N GLU A 126 -4.61 8.72 -22.35
CA GLU A 126 -3.85 9.97 -22.47
C GLU A 126 -3.76 10.67 -21.12
N GLY A 127 -2.54 11.00 -20.70
CA GLY A 127 -2.29 11.60 -19.38
C GLY A 127 -2.32 10.63 -18.20
N VAL A 128 -2.60 9.33 -18.40
CA VAL A 128 -2.36 8.29 -17.37
C VAL A 128 -0.90 7.85 -17.45
N HIS A 129 -0.18 7.93 -16.33
CA HIS A 129 1.23 7.56 -16.24
C HIS A 129 1.41 6.17 -15.62
N TYR A 130 0.63 5.85 -14.59
CA TYR A 130 0.72 4.60 -13.85
C TYR A 130 -0.67 4.12 -13.42
N PHE A 131 -0.83 2.82 -13.18
CA PHE A 131 -1.93 2.30 -12.39
C PHE A 131 -1.43 1.92 -10.99
N LYS A 132 -2.22 2.25 -9.96
CA LYS A 132 -1.86 1.93 -8.59
C LYS A 132 -2.76 0.84 -8.00
N GLY A 133 -2.11 -0.18 -7.48
CA GLY A 133 -2.71 -1.24 -6.68
C GLY A 133 -2.27 -1.15 -5.22
N GLN A 134 -2.89 -1.96 -4.37
CA GLN A 134 -2.56 -2.04 -2.96
C GLN A 134 -2.90 -3.39 -2.34
N LEU A 135 -2.25 -3.70 -1.22
CA LEU A 135 -2.57 -4.82 -0.34
C LEU A 135 -2.19 -4.50 1.10
N ALA A 136 -2.82 -5.17 2.07
CA ALA A 136 -2.40 -5.07 3.47
C ALA A 136 -1.08 -5.82 3.70
N GLY A 137 -0.26 -5.30 4.62
CA GLY A 137 1.05 -5.86 4.91
C GLY A 137 1.04 -7.08 5.85
N PRO A 138 2.12 -7.89 5.81
CA PRO A 138 2.23 -9.14 6.57
C PRO A 138 2.21 -8.97 8.09
N LEU A 139 2.76 -7.89 8.66
CA LEU A 139 2.71 -7.64 10.11
C LEU A 139 1.28 -7.25 10.52
N THR A 140 0.68 -6.32 9.78
CA THR A 140 -0.68 -5.82 10.05
C THR A 140 -1.69 -6.95 10.04
N ILE A 141 -1.57 -7.88 9.08
CA ILE A 141 -2.39 -9.09 9.04
C ILE A 141 -1.98 -10.05 10.17
N GLY A 142 -0.69 -10.37 10.31
CA GLY A 142 -0.20 -11.36 11.25
C GLY A 142 -0.47 -11.02 12.73
N PHE A 143 -0.63 -9.74 13.08
CA PHE A 143 -1.04 -9.29 14.42
C PHE A 143 -2.55 -9.21 14.63
N GLN A 144 -3.36 -9.34 13.57
CA GLN A 144 -4.82 -9.40 13.68
C GLN A 144 -5.35 -10.83 13.77
N ILE A 145 -4.62 -11.80 13.22
CA ILE A 145 -5.01 -13.21 13.19
C ILE A 145 -4.33 -13.98 14.33
N LYS A 146 -5.05 -14.94 14.89
CA LYS A 146 -4.55 -15.85 15.93
C LYS A 146 -4.52 -17.28 15.42
N ASP A 147 -3.72 -18.13 16.05
CA ASP A 147 -3.86 -19.59 15.91
C ASP A 147 -4.96 -20.13 16.84
N ALA A 148 -5.22 -21.44 16.74
CA ALA A 148 -6.18 -22.12 17.61
C ALA A 148 -5.85 -22.03 19.13
N ALA A 149 -4.60 -21.74 19.48
CA ALA A 149 -4.16 -21.53 20.87
C ALA A 149 -4.26 -20.05 21.32
N GLY A 150 -4.72 -19.15 20.45
CA GLY A 150 -4.88 -17.72 20.73
C GLY A 150 -3.59 -16.90 20.60
N ARG A 151 -2.51 -17.49 20.07
CA ARG A 151 -1.22 -16.81 19.84
C ARG A 151 -1.30 -16.01 18.54
N LEU A 152 -0.71 -14.81 18.51
CA LEU A 152 -0.66 -14.01 17.29
C LEU A 152 0.17 -14.74 16.23
N VAL A 153 -0.37 -14.80 15.01
CA VAL A 153 0.22 -15.54 13.90
C VAL A 153 1.61 -15.05 13.55
N TYR A 154 1.87 -13.75 13.67
CA TYR A 154 3.17 -13.18 13.30
C TYR A 154 4.35 -13.76 14.10
N TYR A 155 4.11 -14.35 15.28
CA TYR A 155 5.16 -14.99 16.08
C TYR A 155 5.42 -16.45 15.72
N ASP A 156 4.56 -17.07 14.94
CA ASP A 156 4.76 -18.42 14.42
C ASP A 156 5.41 -18.35 13.04
N GLU A 157 6.61 -18.92 12.90
CA GLU A 157 7.39 -18.81 11.68
C GLU A 157 6.68 -19.42 10.45
N GLN A 158 6.02 -20.57 10.62
CA GLN A 158 5.32 -21.24 9.52
C GLN A 158 4.08 -20.46 9.12
N LEU A 159 3.27 -20.02 10.09
CA LEU A 159 2.04 -19.27 9.78
C LEU A 159 2.34 -17.90 9.18
N ARG A 160 3.42 -17.25 9.63
CA ARG A 160 3.90 -16.02 9.02
C ARG A 160 4.40 -16.24 7.59
N ASP A 161 5.15 -17.32 7.34
CA ASP A 161 5.61 -17.67 5.99
C ASP A 161 4.44 -17.89 5.02
N LEU A 162 3.35 -18.54 5.46
CA LEU A 162 2.11 -18.67 4.69
C LEU A 162 1.52 -17.31 4.29
N ILE A 163 1.42 -16.36 5.24
CA ILE A 163 0.93 -15.00 4.96
C ILE A 163 1.84 -14.31 3.95
N VAL A 164 3.15 -14.26 4.22
CA VAL A 164 4.12 -13.55 3.36
C VAL A 164 4.07 -14.09 1.93
N LYS A 165 4.07 -15.42 1.75
CA LYS A 165 3.99 -16.06 0.43
C LYS A 165 2.68 -15.81 -0.30
N THR A 166 1.57 -15.83 0.44
CA THR A 166 0.25 -15.49 -0.12
C THR A 166 0.23 -14.05 -0.63
N LEU A 167 0.69 -13.11 0.20
CA LEU A 167 0.73 -11.68 -0.17
C LEU A 167 1.72 -11.41 -1.31
N ALA A 168 2.85 -12.10 -1.36
CA ALA A 168 3.85 -11.95 -2.42
C ALA A 168 3.27 -12.35 -3.79
N LEU A 169 2.69 -13.55 -3.92
CA LEU A 169 2.07 -13.97 -5.18
C LEU A 169 0.79 -13.20 -5.51
N HIS A 170 0.03 -12.77 -4.49
CA HIS A 170 -1.10 -11.87 -4.70
C HIS A 170 -0.65 -10.51 -5.28
N ALA A 171 0.41 -9.91 -4.73
CA ALA A 171 0.97 -8.66 -5.24
C ALA A 171 1.51 -8.82 -6.67
N ARG A 172 2.17 -9.94 -6.96
CA ARG A 172 2.63 -10.31 -8.31
C ARG A 172 1.47 -10.44 -9.29
N TRP A 173 0.40 -11.13 -8.91
CA TRP A 173 -0.81 -11.26 -9.71
C TRP A 173 -1.44 -9.88 -9.98
N GLN A 174 -1.59 -9.06 -8.94
CA GLN A 174 -2.20 -7.74 -9.04
C GLN A 174 -1.38 -6.82 -9.97
N ALA A 175 -0.06 -6.84 -9.84
CA ALA A 175 0.87 -6.12 -10.71
C ALA A 175 0.69 -6.54 -12.17
N LYS A 176 0.66 -7.86 -12.43
CA LYS A 176 0.46 -8.41 -13.78
C LYS A 176 -0.88 -7.97 -14.39
N LYS A 177 -2.00 -8.13 -13.67
CA LYS A 177 -3.34 -7.76 -14.16
C LYS A 177 -3.47 -6.27 -14.46
N LEU A 178 -2.87 -5.41 -13.63
CA LEU A 178 -2.88 -3.97 -13.88
C LEU A 178 -1.95 -3.59 -15.05
N ALA A 179 -0.82 -4.27 -15.23
CA ALA A 179 0.10 -4.01 -16.33
C ALA A 179 -0.51 -4.35 -17.70
N GLU A 180 -1.38 -5.36 -17.75
CA GLU A 180 -2.17 -5.73 -18.94
C GLU A 180 -3.07 -4.59 -19.45
N LEU A 181 -3.35 -3.57 -18.61
CA LEU A 181 -4.09 -2.37 -18.99
C LEU A 181 -3.24 -1.34 -19.76
N GLY A 182 -1.96 -1.64 -20.03
CA GLY A 182 -1.12 -0.87 -20.93
C GLY A 182 -0.36 0.30 -20.30
N ARG A 183 -0.25 0.33 -18.95
CA ARG A 183 0.58 1.31 -18.22
C ARG A 183 1.44 0.64 -17.15
N PRO A 184 2.59 1.23 -16.79
CA PRO A 184 3.39 0.77 -15.65
C PRO A 184 2.57 0.77 -14.35
N VAL A 185 2.95 -0.09 -13.41
CA VAL A 185 2.18 -0.33 -12.18
C VAL A 185 2.98 0.05 -10.94
N ILE A 186 2.26 0.53 -9.93
CA ILE A 186 2.75 0.75 -8.58
C ILE A 186 1.88 -0.06 -7.62
N ILE A 187 2.46 -0.91 -6.78
CA ILE A 187 1.72 -1.67 -5.77
C ILE A 187 2.14 -1.20 -4.38
N PHE A 188 1.19 -0.74 -3.56
CA PHE A 188 1.45 -0.30 -2.18
C PHE A 188 1.13 -1.40 -1.17
N VAL A 189 2.07 -1.69 -0.28
CA VAL A 189 1.85 -2.51 0.91
C VAL A 189 1.47 -1.60 2.08
N ASP A 190 0.23 -1.71 2.57
CA ASP A 190 -0.26 -0.94 3.71
C ASP A 190 0.17 -1.63 5.02
N GLU A 191 1.24 -1.13 5.64
CA GLU A 191 1.90 -1.76 6.78
C GLU A 191 2.07 -0.79 7.97
N PRO A 192 0.96 -0.29 8.58
CA PRO A 192 1.06 0.53 9.79
C PRO A 192 1.67 -0.23 10.98
N ALA A 193 1.55 -1.56 11.02
CA ALA A 193 2.11 -2.36 12.11
C ALA A 193 3.64 -2.46 12.09
N ALA A 194 4.34 -2.01 11.05
CA ALA A 194 5.80 -1.83 11.10
C ALA A 194 6.23 -0.90 12.25
N GLY A 195 5.36 0.02 12.67
CA GLY A 195 5.60 0.91 13.81
C GLY A 195 5.68 0.22 15.17
N VAL A 196 5.34 -1.07 15.29
CA VAL A 196 5.52 -1.82 16.55
C VAL A 196 6.97 -2.14 16.85
N TYR A 197 7.85 -2.11 15.84
CA TYR A 197 9.28 -2.34 16.05
C TYR A 197 9.84 -1.33 17.06
N GLY A 198 10.61 -1.83 18.02
CA GLY A 198 11.20 -1.02 19.10
C GLY A 198 10.26 -0.75 20.27
N GLN A 199 8.99 -1.21 20.22
CA GLN A 199 8.07 -1.11 21.36
C GLN A 199 8.25 -2.29 22.32
N SER A 200 8.18 -2.02 23.62
CA SER A 200 8.40 -3.03 24.68
C SER A 200 7.41 -4.20 24.62
N ALA A 201 6.16 -3.94 24.20
CA ALA A 201 5.13 -4.96 24.02
C ALA A 201 5.42 -5.94 22.86
N PHE A 202 6.37 -5.61 21.97
CA PHE A 202 6.69 -6.36 20.76
C PHE A 202 8.18 -6.68 20.66
N ILE A 203 8.87 -6.86 21.79
CA ILE A 203 10.34 -6.99 21.86
C ILE A 203 10.94 -8.12 21.01
N THR A 204 10.15 -9.16 20.70
CA THR A 204 10.57 -10.30 19.87
C THR A 204 10.49 -10.01 18.36
N VAL A 205 9.87 -8.90 17.95
CA VAL A 205 9.86 -8.45 16.56
C VAL A 205 11.20 -7.78 16.24
N THR A 206 11.99 -8.42 15.40
CA THR A 206 13.32 -7.90 15.01
C THR A 206 13.26 -7.14 13.68
N ARG A 207 14.22 -6.23 13.47
CA ARG A 207 14.37 -5.50 12.21
C ARG A 207 14.51 -6.43 11.00
N GLU A 208 15.30 -7.49 11.15
CA GLU A 208 15.55 -8.47 10.08
C GLU A 208 14.30 -9.26 9.72
N MET A 209 13.45 -9.58 10.70
CA MET A 209 12.14 -10.19 10.42
C MET A 209 11.28 -9.27 9.55
N VAL A 210 11.11 -8.00 9.95
CA VAL A 210 10.29 -7.04 9.19
C VAL A 210 10.84 -6.84 7.77
N LYS A 211 12.16 -6.66 7.63
CA LYS A 211 12.81 -6.48 6.32
C LYS A 211 12.67 -7.72 5.43
N LYS A 212 12.91 -8.92 5.97
CA LYS A 212 12.76 -10.18 5.21
C LYS A 212 11.33 -10.33 4.69
N ASP A 213 10.35 -10.12 5.56
CA ASP A 213 8.94 -10.35 5.24
C ASP A 213 8.42 -9.34 4.21
N LEU A 214 8.82 -8.06 4.31
CA LEU A 214 8.48 -7.03 3.31
C LEU A 214 9.23 -7.22 1.98
N ASN A 215 10.52 -7.54 2.02
CA ASN A 215 11.32 -7.72 0.81
C ASN A 215 10.81 -8.87 -0.05
N ALA A 216 10.32 -9.97 0.54
CA ALA A 216 9.72 -11.06 -0.23
C ALA A 216 8.53 -10.58 -1.09
N ILE A 217 7.73 -9.63 -0.56
CA ILE A 217 6.61 -9.05 -1.30
C ILE A 217 7.10 -8.04 -2.33
N PHE A 218 8.08 -7.20 -2.00
CA PHE A 218 8.67 -6.23 -2.92
C PHE A 218 9.34 -6.92 -4.12
N GLU A 219 10.11 -7.99 -3.90
CA GLU A 219 10.71 -8.81 -4.94
C GLU A 219 9.64 -9.39 -5.89
N ALA A 220 8.52 -9.86 -5.33
CA ALA A 220 7.41 -10.38 -6.14
C ALA A 220 6.74 -9.28 -6.99
N ILE A 221 6.61 -8.06 -6.47
CA ILE A 221 6.12 -6.90 -7.24
C ILE A 221 7.11 -6.55 -8.36
N HIS A 222 8.40 -6.47 -8.04
CA HIS A 222 9.47 -6.14 -8.99
C HIS A 222 9.61 -7.15 -10.13
N SER A 223 9.22 -8.42 -9.91
CA SER A 223 9.26 -9.46 -10.94
C SER A 223 8.39 -9.19 -12.18
N ASN A 224 7.50 -8.18 -12.13
CA ASN A 224 6.71 -7.68 -13.25
C ASN A 224 7.06 -6.23 -13.64
N ASP A 225 8.31 -5.79 -13.43
CA ASP A 225 8.79 -4.42 -13.73
C ASP A 225 7.92 -3.32 -13.09
N SER A 226 7.26 -3.64 -11.97
CA SER A 226 6.35 -2.76 -11.24
C SER A 226 7.06 -2.15 -10.04
N LEU A 227 6.62 -0.97 -9.59
CA LEU A 227 7.20 -0.29 -8.43
C LEU A 227 6.53 -0.75 -7.13
N ALA A 228 7.34 -1.04 -6.12
CA ALA A 228 6.89 -1.37 -4.79
C ALA A 228 6.83 -0.11 -3.90
N GLY A 229 5.64 0.19 -3.38
CA GLY A 229 5.44 1.21 -2.37
C GLY A 229 5.04 0.62 -1.02
N VAL A 230 5.22 1.39 0.04
CA VAL A 230 4.73 1.05 1.38
C VAL A 230 4.04 2.26 2.01
N HIS A 231 2.89 2.04 2.65
CA HIS A 231 2.18 3.06 3.41
C HIS A 231 2.23 2.74 4.91
N SER A 232 2.54 3.75 5.72
CA SER A 232 2.30 3.72 7.16
C SER A 232 1.73 5.06 7.63
N CYS A 233 0.61 5.00 8.34
CA CYS A 233 -0.02 6.18 8.95
C CYS A 233 0.55 6.51 10.34
N ALA A 234 1.53 5.77 10.85
CA ALA A 234 2.11 5.96 12.17
C ALA A 234 3.55 6.45 12.09
N ALA A 235 3.97 7.24 13.09
CA ALA A 235 5.38 7.53 13.30
C ALA A 235 6.12 6.24 13.68
N MET A 236 7.25 5.97 13.02
CA MET A 236 8.05 4.78 13.26
C MET A 236 9.54 5.01 12.93
N ASP A 237 10.37 4.00 13.18
CA ASP A 237 11.75 3.97 12.70
C ASP A 237 11.77 3.73 11.18
N TRP A 238 11.80 4.84 10.41
CA TRP A 238 11.77 4.82 8.95
C TRP A 238 12.97 4.10 8.32
N THR A 239 14.07 3.94 9.06
CA THR A 239 15.27 3.24 8.55
C THR A 239 14.99 1.80 8.16
N ILE A 240 14.01 1.14 8.79
CA ILE A 240 13.61 -0.23 8.43
C ILE A 240 13.13 -0.30 6.97
N LEU A 241 12.36 0.71 6.54
CA LEU A 241 11.89 0.81 5.16
C LEU A 241 13.01 1.31 4.24
N TYR A 242 13.77 2.30 4.67
CA TYR A 242 14.91 2.80 3.89
C TYR A 242 16.02 1.75 3.74
N GLU A 243 16.08 0.68 4.52
CA GLU A 243 17.03 -0.42 4.30
C GLU A 243 16.43 -1.61 3.51
N SER A 244 15.15 -1.51 3.14
CA SER A 244 14.44 -2.52 2.35
C SER A 244 14.57 -2.28 0.84
N MET A 245 14.00 -3.16 0.04
CA MET A 245 13.91 -3.04 -1.42
C MET A 245 12.80 -2.10 -1.91
N VAL A 246 12.11 -1.38 -1.02
CA VAL A 246 11.01 -0.48 -1.41
C VAL A 246 11.47 0.65 -2.33
N ASP A 247 10.64 0.99 -3.31
CA ASP A 247 10.85 2.13 -4.21
C ASP A 247 10.20 3.40 -3.67
N ILE A 248 9.06 3.30 -2.99
CA ILE A 248 8.25 4.43 -2.56
C ILE A 248 7.86 4.30 -1.09
N VAL A 249 8.23 5.27 -0.26
CA VAL A 249 7.76 5.35 1.13
C VAL A 249 6.67 6.41 1.24
N ASN A 250 5.49 6.00 1.70
CA ASN A 250 4.36 6.88 1.97
C ASN A 250 4.09 6.99 3.47
N LEU A 251 3.97 8.23 3.92
CA LEU A 251 3.73 8.55 5.32
C LEU A 251 2.77 9.73 5.48
N ASP A 252 2.08 9.76 6.62
CA ASP A 252 1.30 10.91 7.08
C ASP A 252 2.23 12.04 7.55
N VAL A 253 2.64 12.90 6.62
CA VAL A 253 3.44 14.08 6.95
C VAL A 253 2.62 15.23 7.51
N TYR A 254 1.29 15.20 7.35
CA TYR A 254 0.43 16.19 7.97
C TYR A 254 0.54 16.10 9.49
N ASN A 255 0.41 14.91 10.08
CA ASN A 255 0.50 14.73 11.52
C ASN A 255 1.93 14.42 12.00
N PHE A 256 2.67 13.61 11.25
CA PHE A 256 3.94 13.03 11.71
C PHE A 256 5.16 13.48 10.91
N GLY A 257 5.07 14.55 10.10
CA GLY A 257 6.17 14.99 9.25
C GLY A 257 7.49 15.24 10.00
N ARG A 258 7.42 15.82 11.20
CA ARG A 258 8.60 16.05 12.07
C ARG A 258 9.27 14.78 12.58
N SER A 259 8.57 13.63 12.56
CA SER A 259 9.18 12.34 12.90
C SER A 259 10.26 11.90 11.91
N LEU A 260 10.36 12.52 10.73
CA LEU A 260 11.42 12.28 9.76
C LEU A 260 12.76 12.95 10.12
N LEU A 261 12.75 14.02 10.92
CA LEU A 261 13.96 14.81 11.18
C LEU A 261 15.10 14.00 11.79
N PRO A 262 14.87 13.08 12.75
CA PRO A 262 15.92 12.20 13.27
C PRO A 262 16.54 11.28 12.20
N PHE A 263 15.83 11.04 11.09
CA PHE A 263 16.22 10.15 9.99
C PHE A 263 16.50 10.92 8.70
N ALA A 264 16.82 12.22 8.80
CA ALA A 264 17.02 13.08 7.64
C ALA A 264 18.16 12.58 6.74
N ARG A 265 19.27 12.11 7.34
CA ARG A 265 20.40 11.55 6.60
C ARG A 265 19.98 10.33 5.79
N GLU A 266 19.30 9.37 6.44
CA GLU A 266 18.83 8.13 5.84
C GLU A 266 17.75 8.40 4.78
N THR A 267 16.94 9.45 4.97
CA THR A 267 15.99 9.94 3.96
C THR A 267 16.74 10.46 2.72
N GLY A 268 17.84 11.20 2.91
CA GLY A 268 18.72 11.64 1.83
C GLY A 268 19.33 10.46 1.06
N GLU A 269 19.92 9.50 1.77
CA GLU A 269 20.51 8.28 1.21
C GLU A 269 19.47 7.46 0.41
N PHE A 270 18.24 7.35 0.93
CA PHE A 270 17.11 6.70 0.24
C PHE A 270 16.76 7.39 -1.08
N LEU A 271 16.69 8.73 -1.09
CA LEU A 271 16.43 9.50 -2.30
C LEU A 271 17.59 9.42 -3.30
N GLU A 272 18.85 9.45 -2.83
CA GLU A 272 20.04 9.38 -3.68
C GLU A 272 20.14 8.07 -4.46
N ARG A 273 19.73 6.94 -3.86
CA ARG A 273 19.66 5.67 -4.57
C ARG A 273 18.44 5.51 -5.49
N GLY A 274 17.59 6.54 -5.57
CA GLY A 274 16.45 6.59 -6.49
C GLY A 274 15.08 6.31 -5.89
N GLY A 275 14.97 6.14 -4.57
CA GLY A 275 13.69 5.97 -3.88
C GLY A 275 12.84 7.24 -3.89
N ALA A 276 11.51 7.14 -3.80
CA ALA A 276 10.60 8.27 -3.82
C ALA A 276 9.78 8.38 -2.53
N MET A 277 9.40 9.62 -2.20
CA MET A 277 8.59 9.90 -1.02
C MET A 277 7.19 10.30 -1.46
N ALA A 278 6.18 9.59 -0.96
CA ALA A 278 4.79 9.98 -1.07
C ALA A 278 4.38 10.76 0.17
N TRP A 279 4.27 12.08 0.01
CA TRP A 279 3.99 13.04 1.05
C TRP A 279 2.48 13.06 1.31
N GLY A 280 2.04 12.29 2.32
CA GLY A 280 0.67 12.29 2.83
C GLY A 280 0.34 13.60 3.53
N ILE A 281 0.23 14.67 2.75
CA ILE A 281 0.10 16.05 3.23
C ILE A 281 -1.37 16.47 3.35
N VAL A 282 -2.30 15.83 2.64
CA VAL A 282 -3.73 16.17 2.77
C VAL A 282 -4.32 15.40 3.94
N PRO A 283 -4.80 16.08 5.00
CA PRO A 283 -5.32 15.40 6.19
C PRO A 283 -6.60 14.63 5.88
N THR A 284 -6.81 13.51 6.57
CA THR A 284 -7.95 12.60 6.34
C THR A 284 -8.99 12.65 7.46
N TYR A 285 -9.32 13.86 7.90
CA TYR A 285 -10.32 14.18 8.92
C TYR A 285 -10.82 15.63 8.71
N GLU A 286 -11.76 16.09 9.54
CA GLU A 286 -12.52 17.34 9.34
C GLU A 286 -11.68 18.60 9.06
N VAL A 287 -10.42 18.67 9.55
CA VAL A 287 -9.54 19.82 9.27
C VAL A 287 -9.28 20.02 7.77
N ALA A 288 -9.47 19.00 6.93
CA ALA A 288 -9.38 19.13 5.47
C ALA A 288 -10.36 20.17 4.90
N PHE A 289 -11.44 20.51 5.60
CA PHE A 289 -12.35 21.59 5.20
C PHE A 289 -11.77 22.99 5.49
N GLU A 290 -10.83 23.09 6.43
CA GLU A 290 -10.17 24.33 6.84
C GLU A 290 -8.88 24.59 6.04
N GLU A 291 -8.24 23.53 5.54
CA GLU A 291 -7.00 23.61 4.76
C GLU A 291 -7.23 23.96 3.29
N ASP A 292 -6.28 24.65 2.65
CA ASP A 292 -6.26 24.92 1.21
C ASP A 292 -4.90 24.58 0.56
N GLU A 293 -4.77 24.82 -0.74
CA GLU A 293 -3.51 24.56 -1.44
C GLU A 293 -2.32 25.31 -0.85
N ALA A 294 -2.51 26.56 -0.42
CA ALA A 294 -1.42 27.43 0.04
C ALA A 294 -0.95 26.99 1.43
N SER A 295 -1.87 26.70 2.35
CA SER A 295 -1.52 26.25 3.70
C SER A 295 -0.79 24.90 3.68
N LEU A 296 -1.25 23.95 2.86
CA LEU A 296 -0.65 22.62 2.76
C LEU A 296 0.73 22.65 2.06
N LEU A 297 0.89 23.47 1.03
CA LEU A 297 2.19 23.66 0.38
C LEU A 297 3.19 24.37 1.29
N GLN A 298 2.75 25.38 2.05
CA GLN A 298 3.60 26.04 3.03
C GLN A 298 4.09 25.03 4.09
N LYS A 299 3.20 24.20 4.62
CA LYS A 299 3.54 23.18 5.61
C LYS A 299 4.55 22.17 5.07
N LEU A 300 4.40 21.76 3.80
CA LEU A 300 5.35 20.88 3.13
C LEU A 300 6.71 21.57 2.89
N ASP A 301 6.69 22.83 2.47
CA ASP A 301 7.89 23.64 2.24
C ASP A 301 8.71 23.82 3.53
N GLU A 302 8.04 24.13 4.64
CA GLU A 302 8.66 24.26 5.96
C GLU A 302 9.34 22.95 6.38
N LEU A 303 8.66 21.81 6.24
CA LEU A 303 9.23 20.49 6.52
C LEU A 303 10.44 20.19 5.63
N TRP A 304 10.35 20.46 4.33
CA TRP A 304 11.45 20.27 3.39
C TRP A 304 12.62 21.21 3.66
N GLY A 305 12.35 22.43 4.15
CA GLY A 305 13.37 23.37 4.62
C GLY A 305 14.05 22.90 5.89
N GLU A 306 13.34 22.26 6.81
CA GLU A 306 13.93 21.58 7.98
C GLU A 306 14.81 20.39 7.54
N LEU A 307 14.30 19.49 6.69
CA LEU A 307 15.07 18.38 6.14
C LEU A 307 16.32 18.84 5.38
N GLY A 308 16.21 19.93 4.61
CA GLY A 308 17.33 20.53 3.89
C GLY A 308 18.43 21.07 4.81
N ARG A 309 18.07 21.65 5.96
CA ARG A 309 19.04 22.03 7.02
C ARG A 309 19.78 20.83 7.60
N HIS A 310 19.19 19.64 7.51
CA HIS A 310 19.78 18.37 7.91
C HIS A 310 20.43 17.59 6.73
N GLY A 311 20.62 18.24 5.58
CA GLY A 311 21.41 17.70 4.47
C GLY A 311 20.61 17.03 3.34
N VAL A 312 19.27 17.01 3.40
CA VAL A 312 18.46 16.41 2.33
C VAL A 312 18.38 17.36 1.14
N SER A 313 18.74 16.87 -0.05
CA SER A 313 18.70 17.68 -1.28
C SER A 313 17.27 18.12 -1.63
N ARG A 314 17.06 19.44 -1.68
CA ARG A 314 15.78 20.04 -2.11
C ARG A 314 15.38 19.62 -3.52
N ALA A 315 16.35 19.47 -4.41
CA ALA A 315 16.10 19.02 -5.79
C ALA A 315 15.59 17.57 -5.83
N LEU A 316 16.14 16.69 -4.99
CA LEU A 316 15.66 15.31 -4.86
C LEU A 316 14.25 15.27 -4.25
N LEU A 317 14.01 16.04 -3.18
CA LEU A 317 12.68 16.15 -2.56
C LEU A 317 11.61 16.53 -3.59
N HIS A 318 11.89 17.50 -4.46
CA HIS A 318 10.96 17.89 -5.51
C HIS A 318 10.79 16.83 -6.60
N ARG A 319 11.90 16.33 -7.17
CA ARG A 319 11.89 15.38 -8.30
C ARG A 319 11.29 14.02 -7.95
N GLN A 320 11.45 13.60 -6.69
CA GLN A 320 11.02 12.30 -6.18
C GLN A 320 9.83 12.40 -5.21
N ALA A 321 9.03 13.46 -5.31
CA ALA A 321 7.79 13.62 -4.57
C ALA A 321 6.58 13.01 -5.29
N LEU A 322 5.80 12.22 -4.57
CA LEU A 322 4.38 11.98 -4.82
C LEU A 322 3.55 12.76 -3.81
N VAL A 323 2.35 13.20 -4.20
CA VAL A 323 1.38 13.83 -3.30
C VAL A 323 0.25 12.85 -3.02
N THR A 324 -0.05 12.63 -1.74
CA THR A 324 -1.11 11.72 -1.32
C THR A 324 -1.94 12.32 -0.18
N PRO A 325 -3.14 11.77 0.08
CA PRO A 325 -3.77 11.89 1.39
C PRO A 325 -2.90 11.26 2.49
N ALA A 326 -3.10 11.70 3.73
CA ALA A 326 -2.41 11.18 4.90
C ALA A 326 -2.71 9.69 5.17
N CYS A 327 -3.93 9.23 4.84
CA CYS A 327 -4.36 7.83 4.99
C CYS A 327 -5.52 7.51 4.02
N GLY A 328 -6.16 6.35 4.18
CA GLY A 328 -7.36 5.97 3.44
C GLY A 328 -8.62 6.74 3.89
N ALA A 329 -9.63 6.82 3.02
CA ALA A 329 -10.88 7.52 3.28
C ALA A 329 -12.08 6.58 3.54
N GLY A 330 -11.84 5.27 3.67
CA GLY A 330 -12.87 4.23 3.69
C GLY A 330 -14.00 4.39 4.72
N LEU A 331 -13.74 5.06 5.84
CA LEU A 331 -14.71 5.25 6.92
C LEU A 331 -15.26 6.67 7.02
N LEU A 332 -14.80 7.60 6.17
CA LEU A 332 -15.14 9.02 6.21
C LEU A 332 -16.50 9.34 5.57
N SER A 333 -17.02 10.56 5.72
CA SER A 333 -18.18 11.00 4.93
C SER A 333 -17.82 11.11 3.44
N PHE A 334 -18.83 11.08 2.57
CA PHE A 334 -18.63 11.23 1.13
C PHE A 334 -18.05 12.61 0.79
N GLU A 335 -18.57 13.64 1.44
CA GLU A 335 -18.18 15.03 1.27
C GLU A 335 -16.73 15.25 1.69
N LEU A 336 -16.29 14.60 2.78
CA LEU A 336 -14.91 14.67 3.24
C LEU A 336 -13.97 13.94 2.28
N ALA A 337 -14.34 12.75 1.80
CA ALA A 337 -13.54 12.03 0.80
C ALA A 337 -13.39 12.84 -0.50
N GLU A 338 -14.46 13.47 -0.98
CA GLU A 338 -14.42 14.37 -2.14
C GLU A 338 -13.49 15.56 -1.90
N ARG A 339 -13.61 16.22 -0.73
CA ARG A 339 -12.73 17.33 -0.33
C ARG A 339 -11.26 16.92 -0.36
N ILE A 340 -10.93 15.77 0.22
CA ILE A 340 -9.57 15.24 0.30
C ILE A 340 -9.00 15.02 -1.11
N TYR A 341 -9.71 14.27 -1.96
CA TYR A 341 -9.22 13.93 -3.30
C TYR A 341 -9.04 15.19 -4.16
N ARG A 342 -10.00 16.12 -4.09
CA ARG A 342 -9.91 17.41 -4.78
C ARG A 342 -8.71 18.23 -4.31
N LEU A 343 -8.44 18.29 -3.01
CA LEU A 343 -7.24 18.96 -2.47
C LEU A 343 -5.95 18.28 -2.94
N THR A 344 -5.88 16.95 -2.91
CA THR A 344 -4.70 16.19 -3.38
C THR A 344 -4.39 16.50 -4.85
N GLY A 345 -5.40 16.47 -5.73
CA GLY A 345 -5.25 16.81 -7.14
C GLY A 345 -4.80 18.27 -7.36
N LYS A 346 -5.36 19.20 -6.59
CA LYS A 346 -4.98 20.62 -6.64
C LYS A 346 -3.53 20.89 -6.21
N ILE A 347 -3.05 20.22 -5.17
CA ILE A 347 -1.64 20.32 -4.73
C ILE A 347 -0.72 19.77 -5.83
N SER A 348 -1.04 18.60 -6.39
CA SER A 348 -0.28 17.99 -7.49
C SER A 348 -0.17 18.92 -8.71
N ALA A 349 -1.24 19.64 -9.03
CA ALA A 349 -1.22 20.61 -10.13
C ALA A 349 -0.21 21.75 -9.91
N LYS A 350 0.03 22.17 -8.65
CA LYS A 350 0.98 23.24 -8.31
C LYS A 350 2.43 22.81 -8.55
N PHE A 351 2.78 21.56 -8.25
CA PHE A 351 4.10 20.99 -8.55
C PHE A 351 4.44 21.03 -10.05
N THR A 352 3.44 20.77 -10.90
CA THR A 352 3.64 20.79 -12.35
C THR A 352 3.88 22.22 -12.88
N CYS A 353 3.31 23.25 -12.24
CA CYS A 353 3.50 24.64 -12.63
C CYS A 353 4.85 25.23 -12.19
N GLU A 354 5.42 24.75 -11.08
CA GLU A 354 6.71 25.22 -10.57
C GLU A 354 7.89 24.62 -11.34
N ALA A 355 7.77 23.41 -11.90
CA ALA A 355 8.81 22.79 -12.74
C ALA A 355 9.06 23.50 -14.09
N VAL A 356 8.23 24.49 -14.45
CA VAL A 356 8.34 25.28 -15.70
C VAL A 356 8.91 26.69 -15.44
N ARG A 357 9.26 27.02 -14.18
CA ARG A 357 9.95 28.26 -13.79
C ARG A 357 11.35 27.96 -13.27
#